data_AF-A0A9W8R9R9-F1
#
_entry.id   AF-A0A9W8R9R9-F1
#
_cell.length_a   1.000
_cell.length_b   1.000
_cell.length_c   1.000
_cell.angle_alpha   90.00
_cell.angle_beta   90.00
_cell.angle_gamma   90.00
#
_symmetry.space_group_name_H-M   'P 1'
#
loop_
_entity.id
_entity.type
_entity.pdbx_description
1 polymer ?
#
loop_
_entity_poly.entity_id
_entity_poly.type
_entity_poly.pdbx_seq_one_letter_code
_entity_poly.pdbx_strand_id
1 'polypeptide(L)'
;MILLVTPEVIANNPKEAYQVLGEPELAGHITTSGPHTRFTMFRVPYENRLCPPGEGAPIVETAFTILAKSDTRGGSKHIIQHQSVADKLIDCKMRIETSRLLVWKAVCKLDDPAVDWKVKLEISMQAKIYSTDCAVDCVVDAMKAVGMKSYAKDMSFPRLLNEAMYYPLFDGGNIGLRRRQIQRLMTEEENKPWEATYSSRGVEKGRL
;
A
#
# COMPACT_ATOMS: atom_id res chain seq x y z
N MET A 1 15.85 14.46 -13.01
CA MET A 1 16.69 15.27 -12.11
C MET A 1 15.88 15.52 -10.85
N ILE A 2 16.19 14.84 -9.74
CA ILE A 2 15.57 15.09 -8.43
C ILE A 2 16.52 16.02 -7.68
N LEU A 3 15.99 17.15 -7.20
CA LEU A 3 16.75 18.17 -6.49
C LEU A 3 16.47 18.06 -4.98
N LEU A 4 17.51 18.01 -4.16
CA LEU A 4 17.45 18.09 -2.71
C LEU A 4 17.16 19.54 -2.30
N VAL A 5 15.96 19.77 -1.80
CA VAL A 5 15.57 21.08 -1.26
C VAL A 5 15.52 20.96 0.26
N THR A 6 16.53 21.52 0.93
CA THR A 6 16.58 21.60 2.41
C THR A 6 15.93 22.90 2.89
N PRO A 7 15.54 23.00 4.18
CA PRO A 7 15.06 24.26 4.75
C PRO A 7 16.03 25.44 4.53
N GLU A 8 17.35 25.19 4.56
CA GLU A 8 18.38 26.18 4.29
C GLU A 8 18.38 26.66 2.83
N VAL A 9 18.19 25.73 1.87
CA VAL A 9 18.04 26.09 0.46
C VAL A 9 16.82 26.97 0.25
N ILE A 10 15.72 26.70 0.97
CA ILE A 10 14.52 27.55 0.92
C ILE A 10 14.83 28.95 1.48
N ALA A 11 15.50 29.03 2.63
CA ALA A 11 15.85 30.30 3.27
C ALA A 11 16.81 31.16 2.44
N ASN A 12 17.66 30.53 1.63
CA ASN A 12 18.61 31.20 0.72
C ASN A 12 17.96 31.72 -0.58
N ASN A 13 16.67 31.47 -0.78
CA ASN A 13 15.89 32.05 -1.88
C ASN A 13 15.02 33.22 -1.38
N PRO A 14 14.61 34.15 -2.27
CA PRO A 14 13.60 35.16 -1.94
C PRO A 14 12.34 34.51 -1.36
N LYS A 15 11.66 35.16 -0.41
CA LYS A 15 10.50 34.59 0.29
C LYS A 15 9.37 34.20 -0.67
N GLU A 16 9.25 34.89 -1.81
CA GLU A 16 8.26 34.65 -2.85
C GLU A 16 8.60 33.44 -3.73
N ALA A 17 9.83 32.94 -3.68
CA ALA A 17 10.30 31.84 -4.52
C ALA A 17 9.76 30.47 -4.09
N TYR A 18 9.29 30.35 -2.83
CA TYR A 18 8.64 29.16 -2.28
C TYR A 18 7.33 29.57 -1.60
N GLN A 19 6.20 29.10 -2.10
CA GLN A 19 4.89 29.42 -1.56
C GLN A 19 4.07 28.16 -1.32
N VAL A 20 3.54 28.00 -0.11
CA VAL A 20 2.46 27.06 0.19
C VAL A 20 1.15 27.74 -0.20
N LEU A 21 0.49 27.19 -1.22
CA LEU A 21 -0.75 27.73 -1.79
C LEU A 21 -2.01 27.20 -1.08
N GLY A 22 -1.91 26.04 -0.43
CA GLY A 22 -3.00 25.44 0.31
C GLY A 22 -2.65 24.04 0.81
N GLU A 23 -3.35 23.62 1.86
CA GLU A 23 -3.27 22.27 2.41
C GLU A 23 -4.56 21.52 2.03
N PRO A 24 -4.48 20.37 1.35
CA PRO A 24 -5.67 19.58 1.04
C PRO A 24 -6.27 18.97 2.32
N GLU A 25 -7.57 19.16 2.51
CA GLU A 25 -8.33 18.41 3.52
C GLU A 25 -8.55 16.96 3.02
N LEU A 26 -7.91 15.99 3.67
CA LEU A 26 -7.99 14.58 3.30
C LEU A 26 -9.10 13.86 4.06
N ALA A 27 -9.73 12.88 3.42
CA ALA A 27 -10.76 12.05 4.06
C ALA A 27 -10.20 11.13 5.16
N GLY A 28 -8.97 10.66 4.99
CA GLY A 28 -8.21 9.82 5.93
C GLY A 28 -6.73 10.24 5.93
N HIS A 29 -5.94 9.73 6.89
CA HIS A 29 -4.58 10.23 7.15
C HIS A 29 -4.54 11.73 7.46
N ILE A 30 -5.54 12.22 8.20
CA ILE A 30 -5.83 13.66 8.43
C ILE A 30 -4.73 14.45 9.14
N THR A 31 -3.72 13.77 9.67
CA THR A 31 -2.58 14.39 10.36
C THR A 31 -1.33 14.49 9.48
N THR A 32 -1.40 14.03 8.22
CA THR A 32 -0.32 14.21 7.25
C THR A 32 -0.37 15.61 6.65
N SER A 33 0.77 16.10 6.14
CA SER A 33 0.84 17.35 5.38
C SER A 33 1.42 17.06 4.00
N GLY A 34 0.73 17.53 2.96
CA GLY A 34 1.08 17.38 1.56
C GLY A 34 0.64 18.62 0.78
N PRO A 35 1.21 19.79 1.06
CA PRO A 35 0.67 21.06 0.58
C PRO A 35 0.85 21.23 -0.92
N HIS A 36 -0.10 21.95 -1.53
CA HIS A 36 0.11 22.49 -2.86
C HIS A 36 1.19 23.57 -2.79
N THR A 37 2.35 23.28 -3.35
CA THR A 37 3.52 24.16 -3.29
C THR A 37 3.86 24.72 -4.66
N ARG A 38 4.19 26.02 -4.73
CA ARG A 38 4.70 26.69 -5.93
C ARG A 38 6.15 27.11 -5.71
N PHE A 39 6.98 26.81 -6.71
CA PHE A 39 8.34 27.30 -6.82
C PHE A 39 8.43 28.31 -7.97
N THR A 40 8.91 29.52 -7.71
CA THR A 40 9.02 30.59 -8.73
C THR A 40 10.46 31.09 -8.78
N MET A 41 11.17 30.83 -9.88
CA MET A 41 12.60 31.14 -10.02
C MET A 41 13.46 30.63 -8.85
N PHE A 42 13.05 29.51 -8.24
CA PHE A 42 13.70 28.89 -7.10
C PHE A 42 15.04 28.27 -7.50
N ARG A 43 16.11 28.70 -6.85
CA ARG A 43 17.49 28.27 -7.14
C ARG A 43 17.92 27.18 -6.19
N VAL A 44 18.44 26.09 -6.74
CA VAL A 44 19.02 24.98 -5.98
C VAL A 44 20.49 24.81 -6.39
N PRO A 45 21.44 24.74 -5.45
CA PRO A 45 22.84 24.44 -5.76
C PRO A 45 22.99 23.14 -6.56
N TYR A 46 23.95 23.09 -7.50
CA TYR A 46 24.13 21.93 -8.39
C TYR A 46 24.48 20.62 -7.66
N GLU A 47 25.19 20.75 -6.53
CA GLU A 47 25.56 19.65 -5.64
C GLU A 47 24.35 18.97 -4.97
N ASN A 48 23.19 19.62 -4.94
CA ASN A 48 21.96 19.11 -4.36
C ASN A 48 21.16 18.24 -5.34
N ARG A 49 21.79 17.39 -6.16
CA ARG A 49 21.08 16.37 -6.95
C ARG A 49 20.98 15.06 -6.14
N LEU A 50 19.78 14.53 -6.00
CA LEU A 50 19.44 13.48 -5.00
C LEU A 50 19.15 12.12 -5.66
N CYS A 51 19.63 11.01 -5.10
CA CYS A 51 19.13 9.62 -5.29
C CYS A 51 19.74 8.72 -4.18
N PRO A 52 19.32 7.45 -3.91
CA PRO A 52 18.02 6.72 -4.03
C PRO A 52 17.43 6.22 -2.64
N PRO A 53 16.25 5.54 -2.55
CA PRO A 53 15.35 5.49 -1.36
C PRO A 53 15.10 4.13 -0.63
N GLY A 54 14.62 4.15 0.64
CA GLY A 54 13.96 3.02 1.34
C GLY A 54 13.79 3.15 2.88
N GLU A 55 12.57 2.96 3.41
CA GLU A 55 12.19 2.22 4.66
C GLU A 55 10.82 2.66 5.25
N GLY A 56 9.93 1.69 5.56
CA GLY A 56 8.75 1.93 6.40
C GLY A 56 7.65 0.84 6.37
N ALA A 57 7.53 0.06 7.45
CA ALA A 57 6.36 -0.73 7.89
C ALA A 57 6.55 -1.05 9.41
N PRO A 58 5.55 -1.49 10.23
CA PRO A 58 4.10 -1.68 10.03
C PRO A 58 3.18 -1.20 11.21
N ILE A 59 1.90 -0.90 10.94
CA ILE A 59 0.80 -0.90 11.95
C ILE A 59 -0.50 -1.38 11.31
N VAL A 60 -0.83 -2.69 11.27
CA VAL A 60 -2.22 -3.20 11.14
C VAL A 60 -2.26 -4.68 11.56
N GLU A 61 -2.62 -5.02 12.80
CA GLU A 61 -3.10 -6.39 13.10
C GLU A 61 -4.10 -6.52 14.26
N THR A 62 -4.35 -5.47 15.06
CA THR A 62 -5.09 -5.66 16.34
C THR A 62 -6.62 -5.52 16.27
N ALA A 63 -7.23 -5.11 15.16
CA ALA A 63 -8.67 -4.82 15.13
C ALA A 63 -9.58 -6.01 14.75
N PHE A 64 -9.03 -7.13 14.25
CA PHE A 64 -9.83 -8.07 13.46
C PHE A 64 -10.59 -9.16 14.25
N THR A 65 -10.21 -9.45 15.50
CA THR A 65 -10.69 -10.69 16.16
C THR A 65 -11.60 -10.48 17.37
N ILE A 66 -11.59 -9.30 17.99
CA ILE A 66 -12.15 -9.14 19.34
C ILE A 66 -13.68 -9.16 19.34
N LEU A 67 -14.34 -8.48 18.39
CA LEU A 67 -15.81 -8.33 18.43
C LEU A 67 -16.59 -9.56 17.98
N ALA A 68 -16.10 -10.27 16.95
CA ALA A 68 -16.82 -11.42 16.40
C ALA A 68 -16.93 -12.60 17.37
N LYS A 69 -15.98 -12.68 18.31
CA LYS A 69 -15.89 -13.75 19.31
C LYS A 69 -16.53 -13.41 20.65
N SER A 70 -16.85 -12.14 20.92
CA SER A 70 -17.33 -11.69 22.23
C SER A 70 -18.80 -11.27 22.24
N ASP A 71 -19.42 -11.02 21.08
CA ASP A 71 -20.75 -10.43 20.97
C ASP A 71 -21.73 -11.39 20.28
N THR A 72 -22.97 -11.48 20.78
CA THR A 72 -24.02 -12.35 20.22
C THR A 72 -25.06 -11.59 19.41
N ARG A 73 -25.00 -10.24 19.37
CA ARG A 73 -26.01 -9.37 18.75
C ARG A 73 -27.45 -9.66 19.22
N GLY A 74 -27.60 -10.05 20.48
CA GLY A 74 -28.90 -10.41 21.07
C GLY A 74 -29.34 -11.85 20.79
N GLY A 75 -28.50 -12.67 20.15
CA GLY A 75 -28.73 -14.09 19.94
C GLY A 75 -28.18 -15.00 21.05
N SER A 76 -28.37 -16.30 20.87
CA SER A 76 -27.93 -17.36 21.81
C SER A 76 -26.47 -17.80 21.62
N LYS A 77 -25.82 -17.37 20.54
CA LYS A 77 -24.44 -17.73 20.20
C LYS A 77 -23.66 -16.54 19.67
N HIS A 78 -22.33 -16.58 19.78
CA HIS A 78 -21.47 -15.52 19.25
C HIS A 78 -21.60 -15.39 17.75
N ILE A 79 -21.44 -14.17 17.23
CA ILE A 79 -21.72 -13.89 15.82
C ILE A 79 -20.82 -14.67 14.85
N ILE A 80 -19.61 -15.02 15.26
CA ILE A 80 -18.70 -15.87 14.47
C ILE A 80 -19.27 -17.26 14.16
N GLN A 81 -20.26 -17.73 14.91
CA GLN A 81 -20.91 -19.03 14.69
C GLN A 81 -22.02 -18.98 13.61
N HIS A 82 -22.24 -17.82 12.97
CA HIS A 82 -23.07 -17.71 11.79
C HIS A 82 -22.20 -17.79 10.54
N GLN A 83 -22.53 -18.72 9.63
CA GLN A 83 -21.72 -19.01 8.43
C GLN A 83 -21.37 -17.75 7.65
N SER A 84 -22.35 -16.89 7.34
CA SER A 84 -22.09 -15.67 6.56
C SER A 84 -21.15 -14.67 7.26
N VAL A 85 -21.14 -14.63 8.60
CA VAL A 85 -20.17 -13.82 9.36
C VAL A 85 -18.80 -14.48 9.30
N ALA A 86 -18.73 -15.79 9.48
CA ALA A 86 -17.49 -16.55 9.36
C ALA A 86 -16.87 -16.42 7.96
N ASP A 87 -17.65 -16.51 6.90
CA ASP A 87 -17.21 -16.39 5.50
C ASP A 87 -16.53 -15.03 5.27
N LYS A 88 -17.14 -13.94 5.73
CA LYS A 88 -16.55 -12.60 5.65
C LYS A 88 -15.22 -12.51 6.39
N LEU A 89 -15.13 -13.18 7.54
CA LEU A 89 -13.90 -13.17 8.33
C LEU A 89 -12.80 -14.04 7.70
N ILE A 90 -13.18 -15.16 7.10
CA ILE A 90 -12.29 -16.05 6.34
C ILE A 90 -11.71 -15.29 5.13
N ASP A 91 -12.56 -14.60 4.36
CA ASP A 91 -12.12 -13.80 3.21
C ASP A 91 -11.06 -12.76 3.61
N CYS A 92 -11.32 -12.00 4.68
CA CYS A 92 -10.38 -11.00 5.17
C CYS A 92 -9.07 -11.63 5.66
N LYS A 93 -9.15 -12.76 6.39
CA LYS A 93 -7.97 -13.49 6.86
C LYS A 93 -7.12 -13.98 5.69
N MET A 94 -7.75 -14.53 4.65
CA MET A 94 -7.05 -14.98 3.45
C MET A 94 -6.35 -13.81 2.75
N ARG A 95 -7.05 -12.68 2.53
CA ARG A 95 -6.49 -11.46 1.92
C ARG A 95 -5.30 -10.90 2.69
N ILE A 96 -5.36 -10.88 4.02
CA ILE A 96 -4.24 -10.42 4.86
C ILE A 96 -3.03 -11.34 4.70
N GLU A 97 -3.24 -12.66 4.76
CA GLU A 97 -2.15 -13.63 4.60
C GLU A 97 -1.50 -13.55 3.22
N THR A 98 -2.30 -13.56 2.17
CA THR A 98 -1.79 -13.48 0.79
C THR A 98 -1.10 -12.14 0.54
N SER A 99 -1.61 -11.03 1.09
CA SER A 99 -0.96 -9.72 0.99
C SER A 99 0.39 -9.72 1.67
N ARG A 100 0.48 -10.25 2.91
CA ARG A 100 1.75 -10.35 3.65
C ARG A 100 2.76 -11.23 2.93
N LEU A 101 2.34 -12.41 2.46
CA LEU A 101 3.19 -13.32 1.68
C LEU A 101 3.71 -12.66 0.40
N LEU A 102 2.85 -11.93 -0.31
CA LEU A 102 3.22 -11.25 -1.55
C LEU A 102 4.17 -10.08 -1.30
N VAL A 103 3.94 -9.29 -0.24
CA VAL A 103 4.85 -8.21 0.17
C VAL A 103 6.21 -8.77 0.55
N TRP A 104 6.26 -9.82 1.39
CA TRP A 104 7.52 -10.47 1.76
C TRP A 104 8.25 -11.04 0.54
N LYS A 105 7.54 -11.69 -0.38
CA LYS A 105 8.12 -12.15 -1.64
C LYS A 105 8.70 -10.99 -2.45
N ALA A 106 7.97 -9.88 -2.56
CA ALA A 106 8.42 -8.71 -3.32
C ALA A 106 9.67 -8.08 -2.71
N VAL A 107 9.71 -7.82 -1.40
CA VAL A 107 10.89 -7.22 -0.75
C VAL A 107 12.10 -8.16 -0.81
N CYS A 108 11.92 -9.47 -0.59
CA CYS A 108 13.00 -10.44 -0.75
C CYS A 108 13.58 -10.45 -2.17
N LYS A 109 12.74 -10.24 -3.21
CA LYS A 109 13.21 -10.14 -4.59
C LYS A 109 13.83 -8.80 -4.92
N LEU A 110 13.33 -7.72 -4.31
CA LEU A 110 13.88 -6.38 -4.45
C LEU A 110 15.33 -6.34 -3.94
N ASP A 111 15.60 -7.00 -2.82
CA ASP A 111 16.92 -7.09 -2.18
C ASP A 111 17.87 -8.08 -2.87
N ASP A 112 17.36 -9.02 -3.67
CA ASP A 112 18.19 -10.03 -4.33
C ASP A 112 18.99 -9.42 -5.52
N PRO A 113 20.32 -9.29 -5.43
CA PRO A 113 21.12 -8.68 -6.51
C PRO A 113 21.16 -9.55 -7.78
N ALA A 114 20.76 -10.82 -7.70
CA ALA A 114 20.74 -11.73 -8.85
C ALA A 114 19.53 -11.56 -9.76
N VAL A 115 18.49 -10.88 -9.28
CA VAL A 115 17.22 -10.74 -10.00
C VAL A 115 17.28 -9.48 -10.87
N ASP A 116 16.83 -9.60 -12.12
CA ASP A 116 16.75 -8.44 -13.02
C ASP A 116 15.77 -7.38 -12.49
N TRP A 117 16.09 -6.10 -12.72
CA TRP A 117 15.27 -4.98 -12.26
C TRP A 117 13.82 -5.05 -12.75
N LYS A 118 13.58 -5.51 -13.99
CA LYS A 118 12.21 -5.63 -14.53
C LYS A 118 11.39 -6.65 -13.76
N VAL A 119 12.01 -7.76 -13.37
CA VAL A 119 11.38 -8.81 -12.55
C VAL A 119 11.09 -8.27 -11.14
N LYS A 120 12.03 -7.53 -10.54
CA LYS A 120 11.82 -6.84 -9.24
C LYS A 120 10.66 -5.85 -9.31
N LEU A 121 10.63 -5.05 -10.38
CA LEU A 121 9.61 -4.05 -10.60
C LEU A 121 8.24 -4.72 -10.74
N GLU A 122 8.12 -5.78 -11.54
CA GLU A 122 6.87 -6.50 -11.75
C GLU A 122 6.27 -7.01 -10.43
N ILE A 123 7.04 -7.79 -9.65
CA ILE A 123 6.55 -8.36 -8.38
C ILE A 123 6.23 -7.28 -7.34
N SER A 124 6.98 -6.18 -7.32
CA SER A 124 6.71 -5.04 -6.43
C SER A 124 5.41 -4.32 -6.81
N MET A 125 5.14 -4.15 -8.11
CA MET A 125 3.88 -3.56 -8.58
C MET A 125 2.69 -4.49 -8.31
N GLN A 126 2.87 -5.80 -8.45
CA GLN A 126 1.86 -6.81 -8.10
C GLN A 126 1.53 -6.72 -6.60
N ALA A 127 2.54 -6.65 -5.73
CA ALA A 127 2.37 -6.49 -4.29
C ALA A 127 1.61 -5.20 -3.95
N LYS A 128 1.96 -4.06 -4.56
CA LYS A 128 1.27 -2.79 -4.37
C LYS A 128 -0.20 -2.90 -4.76
N ILE A 129 -0.50 -3.33 -5.99
CA ILE A 129 -1.88 -3.38 -6.48
C ILE A 129 -2.72 -4.33 -5.63
N TYR A 130 -2.25 -5.57 -5.44
CA TYR A 130 -3.02 -6.59 -4.75
C TYR A 130 -3.30 -6.23 -3.29
N SER A 131 -2.27 -5.84 -2.53
CA SER A 131 -2.43 -5.56 -1.11
C SER A 131 -3.29 -4.33 -0.85
N THR A 132 -3.17 -3.29 -1.67
CA THR A 132 -3.94 -2.05 -1.49
C THR A 132 -5.41 -2.21 -1.88
N ASP A 133 -5.72 -2.93 -2.96
CA ASP A 133 -7.11 -3.28 -3.31
C ASP A 133 -7.71 -4.22 -2.23
N CYS A 134 -6.96 -5.24 -1.77
CA CYS A 134 -7.41 -6.16 -0.72
C CYS A 134 -7.67 -5.47 0.62
N ALA A 135 -6.89 -4.44 0.98
CA ALA A 135 -7.07 -3.71 2.24
C ALA A 135 -8.45 -3.03 2.30
N VAL A 136 -8.91 -2.45 1.19
CA VAL A 136 -10.25 -1.83 1.10
C VAL A 136 -11.33 -2.90 1.28
N ASP A 137 -11.23 -4.01 0.54
CA ASP A 137 -12.19 -5.11 0.64
C ASP A 137 -12.26 -5.68 2.06
N CYS A 138 -11.12 -5.86 2.72
CA CYS A 138 -11.04 -6.32 4.11
C CYS A 138 -11.80 -5.39 5.06
N VAL A 139 -11.61 -4.08 4.95
CA VAL A 139 -12.29 -3.12 5.84
C VAL A 139 -13.79 -3.13 5.59
N VAL A 140 -14.22 -3.13 4.32
CA VAL A 140 -15.64 -3.16 3.96
C VAL A 140 -16.31 -4.46 4.41
N ASP A 141 -15.69 -5.62 4.20
CA ASP A 141 -16.22 -6.91 4.64
C ASP A 141 -16.24 -7.04 6.17
N ALA A 142 -15.25 -6.50 6.87
CA ALA A 142 -15.25 -6.43 8.32
C ALA A 142 -16.40 -5.56 8.86
N MET A 143 -16.66 -4.39 8.24
CA MET A 143 -17.81 -3.56 8.59
C MET A 143 -19.14 -4.30 8.38
N LYS A 144 -19.29 -5.02 7.26
CA LYS A 144 -20.48 -5.85 6.98
C LYS A 144 -20.67 -6.94 8.03
N ALA A 145 -19.58 -7.60 8.46
CA ALA A 145 -19.63 -8.62 9.50
C ALA A 145 -20.02 -8.06 10.88
N VAL A 146 -19.55 -6.85 11.21
CA VAL A 146 -19.88 -6.15 12.46
C VAL A 146 -21.31 -5.60 12.47
N GLY A 147 -21.81 -5.21 11.29
CA GLY A 147 -23.13 -4.61 11.08
C GLY A 147 -23.18 -3.13 11.45
N MET A 148 -24.39 -2.62 11.75
CA MET A 148 -24.68 -1.19 11.93
C MET A 148 -23.78 -0.49 12.96
N LYS A 149 -23.33 -1.20 14.01
CA LYS A 149 -22.40 -0.64 15.02
C LYS A 149 -21.09 -0.15 14.40
N SER A 150 -20.61 -0.76 13.31
CA SER A 150 -19.38 -0.33 12.63
C SER A 150 -19.47 1.07 12.03
N TYR A 151 -20.68 1.60 11.85
CA TYR A 151 -20.87 2.93 11.29
C TYR A 151 -20.78 4.06 12.33
N ALA A 152 -20.80 3.71 13.61
CA ALA A 152 -20.67 4.69 14.69
C ALA A 152 -19.20 5.06 14.92
N LYS A 153 -18.95 6.33 15.27
CA LYS A 153 -17.61 6.89 15.50
C LYS A 153 -16.94 6.43 16.80
N ASP A 154 -17.69 5.73 17.66
CA ASP A 154 -17.16 5.06 18.85
C ASP A 154 -16.38 3.78 18.49
N MET A 155 -16.51 3.28 17.27
CA MET A 155 -15.68 2.23 16.69
C MET A 155 -14.63 2.79 15.73
N SER A 156 -13.55 2.05 15.50
CA SER A 156 -12.46 2.47 14.59
C SER A 156 -12.81 2.39 13.10
N PHE A 157 -13.91 1.72 12.72
CA PHE A 157 -14.23 1.42 11.33
C PHE A 157 -14.42 2.65 10.43
N PRO A 158 -15.09 3.74 10.84
CA PRO A 158 -15.21 4.93 10.00
C PRO A 158 -13.84 5.54 9.67
N ARG A 159 -12.90 5.53 10.62
CA ARG A 159 -11.52 5.97 10.39
C ARG A 159 -10.78 5.03 9.44
N LEU A 160 -10.83 3.72 9.72
CA LEU A 160 -10.16 2.70 8.91
C LEU A 160 -10.65 2.67 7.46
N LEU A 161 -11.94 2.90 7.22
CA LEU A 161 -12.50 2.96 5.86
C LEU A 161 -11.87 4.10 5.05
N ASN A 162 -11.79 5.30 5.65
CA ASN A 162 -11.19 6.45 4.99
C ASN A 162 -9.68 6.28 4.79
N GLU A 163 -8.97 5.72 5.76
CA GLU A 163 -7.53 5.44 5.66
C GLU A 163 -7.23 4.36 4.61
N ALA A 164 -8.06 3.31 4.51
CA ALA A 164 -7.86 2.23 3.54
C ALA A 164 -8.05 2.67 2.09
N MET A 165 -9.02 3.56 1.84
CA MET A 165 -9.29 4.11 0.50
C MET A 165 -8.12 4.93 -0.07
N TYR A 166 -7.21 5.40 0.77
CA TYR A 166 -6.03 6.14 0.36
C TYR A 166 -5.03 5.26 -0.42
N TYR A 167 -4.84 4.01 0.01
CA TYR A 167 -3.77 3.14 -0.49
C TYR A 167 -3.80 2.81 -1.99
N PRO A 168 -4.95 2.46 -2.61
CA PRO A 168 -4.97 2.21 -4.06
C PRO A 168 -4.76 3.47 -4.90
N LEU A 169 -4.93 4.66 -4.31
CA LEU A 169 -4.83 5.96 -4.99
C LEU A 169 -3.43 6.58 -4.87
N PHE A 170 -2.84 6.55 -3.67
CA PHE A 170 -1.53 7.11 -3.36
C PHE A 170 -0.37 6.21 -3.84
N ASP A 171 0.85 6.75 -3.77
CA ASP A 171 2.11 6.13 -4.19
C ASP A 171 1.97 5.51 -5.58
N GLY A 172 1.56 6.35 -6.53
CA GLY A 172 1.15 5.94 -7.86
C GLY A 172 -0.11 5.08 -7.85
N GLY A 173 -1.22 5.66 -8.31
CA GLY A 173 -2.52 4.98 -8.32
C GLY A 173 -2.50 3.68 -9.12
N ASN A 174 -3.29 2.71 -8.67
CA ASN A 174 -3.33 1.36 -9.24
C ASN A 174 -3.70 1.39 -10.72
N ILE A 175 -4.69 2.19 -11.11
CA ILE A 175 -5.24 2.23 -12.47
C ILE A 175 -4.29 2.95 -13.45
N GLY A 176 -3.96 4.21 -13.17
CA GLY A 176 -3.25 5.08 -14.12
C GLY A 176 -1.73 4.87 -14.17
N LEU A 177 -1.11 4.31 -13.12
CA LEU A 177 0.34 4.17 -13.04
C LEU A 177 0.76 2.71 -12.90
N ARG A 178 0.37 2.04 -11.81
CA ARG A 178 0.94 0.72 -11.46
C ARG A 178 0.56 -0.37 -12.45
N ARG A 179 -0.72 -0.42 -12.87
CA ARG A 179 -1.18 -1.33 -13.94
C ARG A 179 -0.58 -0.98 -15.31
N ARG A 180 -0.20 0.28 -15.58
CA ARG A 180 0.48 0.66 -16.82
C ARG A 180 1.95 0.25 -16.79
N GLN A 181 2.61 0.32 -15.64
CA GLN A 181 3.96 -0.21 -15.45
C GLN A 181 4.00 -1.72 -15.67
N ILE A 182 3.09 -2.49 -15.06
CA ILE A 182 2.97 -3.94 -15.31
C ILE A 182 2.63 -4.22 -16.78
N GLN A 183 1.64 -3.53 -17.37
CA GLN A 183 1.28 -3.74 -18.77
C GLN A 183 2.51 -3.59 -19.69
N ARG A 184 3.31 -2.54 -19.48
CA ARG A 184 4.53 -2.32 -20.26
C ARG A 184 5.49 -3.50 -20.17
N LEU A 185 5.74 -4.01 -18.96
CA LEU A 185 6.61 -5.18 -18.75
C LEU A 185 6.05 -6.43 -19.43
N MET A 186 4.75 -6.68 -19.29
CA MET A 186 4.09 -7.86 -19.85
C MET A 186 4.05 -7.86 -21.38
N THR A 187 4.15 -6.69 -22.03
CA THR A 187 4.17 -6.58 -23.49
C THR A 187 5.56 -6.75 -24.11
N GLU A 188 6.63 -6.81 -23.31
CA GLU A 188 7.98 -7.03 -23.82
C GLU A 188 8.15 -8.51 -24.26
N GLU A 189 8.77 -8.74 -25.42
CA GLU A 189 8.97 -10.11 -25.96
C GLU A 189 9.81 -10.99 -25.02
N GLU A 190 10.76 -10.38 -24.30
CA GLU A 190 11.66 -11.06 -23.37
C GLU A 190 11.05 -11.29 -21.98
N ASN A 191 9.76 -10.96 -21.78
CA ASN A 191 9.12 -11.07 -20.47
C ASN A 191 9.12 -12.52 -19.96
N LYS A 192 9.64 -12.72 -18.74
CA LYS A 192 9.68 -14.03 -18.07
C LYS A 192 8.80 -13.99 -16.80
N PRO A 193 7.49 -14.28 -16.92
CA PRO A 193 6.52 -14.03 -15.84
C PRO A 193 6.82 -14.78 -14.54
N TRP A 194 7.57 -15.87 -14.61
CA TRP A 194 7.87 -16.73 -13.46
C TRP A 194 9.31 -16.61 -12.95
N GLU A 195 10.14 -15.72 -13.51
CA GLU A 195 11.55 -15.60 -13.14
C GLU A 195 11.74 -15.19 -11.67
N ALA A 196 10.81 -14.41 -11.12
CA ALA A 196 10.78 -14.11 -9.68
C ALA A 196 10.63 -15.35 -8.78
N THR A 197 10.16 -16.48 -9.33
CA THR A 197 9.89 -17.72 -8.59
C THR A 197 10.86 -18.84 -8.97
N TYR A 198 11.07 -19.06 -10.27
CA TYR A 198 11.80 -20.20 -10.82
C TYR A 198 13.08 -19.80 -11.56
N SER A 199 13.73 -18.69 -11.16
CA SER A 199 15.01 -18.28 -11.77
C SER A 199 15.96 -19.46 -11.95
N SER A 200 16.65 -19.52 -13.08
CA SER A 200 17.53 -20.62 -13.51
C SER A 200 18.74 -20.90 -12.61
N ARG A 201 18.88 -20.22 -11.47
CA ARG A 201 19.81 -20.59 -10.41
C ARG A 201 19.26 -21.78 -9.63
N GLY A 202 19.67 -22.98 -10.02
CA GLY A 202 19.68 -24.15 -9.12
C GLY A 202 18.56 -25.18 -9.28
N VAL A 203 17.84 -25.22 -10.41
CA VAL A 203 17.21 -26.50 -10.79
C VAL A 203 18.33 -27.41 -11.32
N GLU A 204 19.03 -28.11 -10.42
CA GLU A 204 19.57 -29.41 -10.80
C GLU A 204 18.40 -30.19 -11.40
N LYS A 205 18.50 -30.48 -12.71
CA LYS A 205 17.59 -31.36 -13.43
C LYS A 205 17.63 -32.75 -12.77
N GLY A 206 16.90 -32.96 -11.67
CA GLY A 206 17.07 -34.18 -10.90
C GLY A 206 16.17 -34.38 -9.68
N ARG A 207 15.12 -33.59 -9.45
CA ARG A 207 14.08 -33.92 -8.46
C ARG A 207 12.70 -33.46 -8.93
N LEU A 208 12.09 -34.29 -9.75
CA LEU A 208 10.67 -34.66 -9.70
C LEU A 208 10.60 -36.18 -9.72
#